data_AF-A0A2V5ULE4-F1
#
_entry.id   AF-A0A2V5ULE4-F1
#
_cell.length_a   1.000
_cell.length_b   1.000
_cell.length_c   1.000
_cell.angle_alpha   90.00
_cell.angle_beta   90.00
_cell.angle_gamma   90.00
#
_symmetry.space_group_name_H-M   'P 1'
#
loop_
_entity.id
_entity.type
_entity.pdbx_description
1 polymer ?
#
loop_
_entity_poly.entity_id
_entity_poly.type
_entity_poly.pdbx_seq_one_letter_code
_entity_poly.pdbx_strand_id
1 'polypeptide(L)'
;PTHLRVILRQGINRQIRRMFHEIGYEVKRLVRIRIGNIRLGDLPRGHWRALTKRDLESVEAAVSAANREPPRAACPPLQRKKDETRRL
;
A
#
# COMPACT_ATOMS: atom_id res chain seq x y z
N PRO A 1 6.81 12.31 13.38
CA PRO A 1 6.30 11.06 12.79
C PRO A 1 7.38 10.32 11.97
N THR A 2 7.77 9.11 12.39
CA THR A 2 8.90 8.35 11.80
C THR A 2 8.48 7.27 10.80
N HIS A 3 7.18 7.04 10.61
CA HIS A 3 6.64 6.03 9.68
C HIS A 3 5.64 6.64 8.71
N LEU A 4 5.78 6.29 7.42
CA LEU A 4 4.90 6.74 6.34
C LEU A 4 4.36 5.54 5.57
N ARG A 5 3.10 5.65 5.13
CA ARG A 5 2.46 4.67 4.25
C ARG A 5 2.23 5.33 2.89
N VAL A 6 2.80 4.74 1.85
CA VAL A 6 2.69 5.24 0.46
C VAL A 6 2.08 4.14 -0.40
N ILE A 7 1.14 4.52 -1.26
CA ILE A 7 0.54 3.63 -2.25
C ILE A 7 1.00 4.10 -3.63
N LEU A 8 1.65 3.21 -4.38
CA LEU A 8 2.08 3.45 -5.74
C LEU A 8 1.32 2.53 -6.69
N ARG A 9 1.00 3.05 -7.86
CA ARG A 9 0.48 2.27 -8.99
C ARG A 9 1.58 1.90 -10.00
N GLN A 10 2.70 2.62 -9.95
CA GLN A 10 3.85 2.44 -10.82
C GLN A 10 4.96 1.67 -10.10
N GLY A 11 5.83 1.01 -10.89
CA GLY A 11 6.94 0.20 -10.39
C GLY A 11 8.29 0.66 -10.92
N ILE A 12 8.68 1.93 -10.70
CA ILE A 12 9.97 2.46 -11.16
C ILE A 12 11.10 2.07 -10.19
N ASN A 13 12.28 1.73 -10.72
CA ASN A 13 13.45 1.33 -9.94
C ASN A 13 13.85 2.39 -8.91
N ARG A 14 13.75 2.01 -7.62
CA ARG A 14 14.06 2.84 -6.44
C ARG A 14 13.21 4.12 -6.33
N GLN A 15 12.03 4.18 -6.94
CA GLN A 15 11.16 5.39 -6.98
C GLN A 15 10.98 6.03 -5.60
N ILE A 16 10.56 5.25 -4.60
CA ILE A 16 10.34 5.74 -3.23
C ILE A 16 11.61 6.37 -2.64
N ARG A 17 12.76 5.71 -2.83
CA ARG A 17 14.03 6.22 -2.29
C ARG A 17 14.47 7.51 -2.99
N ARG A 18 14.24 7.63 -4.30
CA ARG A 18 14.54 8.85 -5.06
C ARG A 18 13.63 10.01 -4.64
N MET A 19 12.32 9.77 -4.58
CA MET A 19 11.33 10.77 -4.15
C MET A 19 11.65 11.34 -2.76
N PHE A 20 11.96 10.47 -1.77
CA PHE A 20 12.29 10.95 -0.44
C PHE A 20 13.66 11.63 -0.36
N HIS A 21 14.64 11.18 -1.16
CA HIS A 21 15.96 11.81 -1.21
C HIS A 21 15.88 13.25 -1.73
N GLU A 22 15.07 13.50 -2.76
CA GLU A 22 14.83 14.86 -3.29
C GLU A 22 14.21 15.80 -2.25
N ILE A 23 13.42 15.26 -1.31
CA ILE A 23 12.81 16.02 -0.21
C ILE A 23 13.77 16.13 1.00
N GLY A 24 14.98 15.56 0.93
CA GLY A 24 15.97 15.60 2.01
C GLY A 24 15.78 14.53 3.09
N TYR A 25 15.01 13.47 2.82
CA TYR A 25 14.78 12.36 3.74
C TYR A 25 15.46 11.07 3.29
N GLU A 26 16.12 10.39 4.22
CA GLU A 26 16.71 9.08 3.98
C GLU A 26 15.79 7.94 4.43
N VAL A 27 15.47 7.02 3.50
CA VAL A 27 14.65 5.85 3.80
C VAL A 27 15.49 4.75 4.45
N LYS A 28 15.47 4.66 5.79
CA LYS A 28 16.17 3.61 6.54
C LYS A 28 15.57 2.22 6.32
N ARG A 29 14.23 2.11 6.33
CA ARG A 29 13.51 0.84 6.17
C ARG A 29 12.36 1.00 5.18
N LEU A 30 12.32 0.13 4.17
CA LEU A 30 11.23 0.07 3.19
C LEU A 30 10.65 -1.34 3.20
N VAL A 31 9.37 -1.47 3.54
CA VAL A 31 8.67 -2.76 3.56
C VAL A 31 7.42 -2.67 2.69
N ARG A 32 7.28 -3.61 1.78
CA ARG A 32 6.07 -3.76 0.97
C ARG A 32 5.06 -4.62 1.74
N ILE A 33 4.02 -3.97 2.25
CA ILE A 33 2.98 -4.63 3.07
C ILE A 33 1.85 -5.25 2.24
N ARG A 34 1.64 -4.78 1.01
CA ARG A 34 0.50 -5.14 0.16
C ARG A 34 0.85 -4.99 -1.33
N ILE A 35 0.32 -5.89 -2.16
CA ILE A 35 0.32 -5.80 -3.63
C ILE A 35 -1.11 -6.05 -4.09
N GLY A 36 -1.74 -5.06 -4.73
CA GLY A 36 -3.15 -5.20 -5.16
C GLY A 36 -4.04 -5.58 -3.98
N ASN A 37 -4.71 -6.72 -4.02
CA ASN A 37 -5.53 -7.23 -2.90
C ASN A 37 -4.78 -8.17 -1.94
N ILE A 38 -3.56 -8.60 -2.28
CA ILE A 38 -2.76 -9.51 -1.47
C ILE A 38 -2.03 -8.73 -0.38
N ARG A 39 -2.18 -9.15 0.87
CA ARG A 39 -1.51 -8.59 2.05
C ARG A 39 -0.44 -9.56 2.56
N LEU A 40 0.64 -9.02 3.13
CA LEU A 40 1.70 -9.81 3.76
C LEU A 40 1.19 -10.61 4.98
N GLY A 41 0.21 -10.06 5.71
CA GLY A 41 -0.37 -10.70 6.89
C GLY A 41 0.72 -11.02 7.93
N ASP A 42 0.64 -12.22 8.49
CA ASP A 42 1.55 -12.73 9.53
C ASP A 42 2.66 -13.62 8.96
N LEU A 43 3.00 -13.49 7.68
CA LEU A 43 4.03 -14.31 7.04
C LEU A 43 5.43 -13.92 7.56
N PRO A 44 6.18 -14.85 8.18
CA PRO A 44 7.53 -14.55 8.66
C PRO A 44 8.48 -14.28 7.49
N ARG A 45 9.52 -13.48 7.76
CA ARG A 45 10.56 -13.15 6.78
C ARG A 45 11.17 -14.42 6.19
N GLY A 46 11.38 -14.44 4.88
CA GLY A 46 11.97 -15.57 4.16
C GLY A 46 11.02 -16.73 3.86
N HIS A 47 9.78 -16.69 4.34
CA HIS A 47 8.80 -17.73 4.03
C HIS A 47 7.91 -17.33 2.86
N TRP A 48 7.30 -18.34 2.24
CA TRP A 48 6.30 -18.18 1.19
C TRP A 48 5.05 -18.96 1.58
N ARG A 49 3.91 -18.57 1.00
CA ARG A 49 2.61 -19.22 1.20
C ARG A 49 1.95 -19.39 -0.17
N ALA A 50 1.29 -20.52 -0.38
CA ALA A 50 0.45 -20.71 -1.56
C ALA A 50 -0.73 -19.73 -1.54
N LEU A 51 -1.05 -19.15 -2.70
CA LEU A 51 -2.23 -18.30 -2.84
C LEU A 51 -3.49 -19.16 -2.75
N THR A 52 -4.50 -18.67 -2.04
CA THR A 52 -5.81 -19.32 -2.02
C THR A 52 -6.61 -18.97 -3.27
N LYS A 53 -7.63 -19.76 -3.62
CA LYS A 53 -8.52 -19.47 -4.76
C LYS A 53 -9.09 -18.05 -4.72
N ARG A 54 -9.45 -17.56 -3.53
CA ARG A 54 -9.91 -16.17 -3.31
C ARG A 54 -8.84 -15.12 -3.64
N ASP A 55 -7.59 -15.40 -3.32
CA ASP A 55 -6.47 -14.51 -3.64
C ASP A 55 -6.24 -14.46 -5.15
N LEU A 56 -6.34 -15.61 -5.84
CA LEU A 56 -6.22 -15.72 -7.29
C LEU A 56 -7.35 -14.98 -8.01
N GLU A 57 -8.61 -15.22 -7.64
CA GLU A 57 -9.78 -14.50 -8.16
C GLU A 57 -9.63 -12.99 -7.98
N SER A 58 -9.10 -12.55 -6.84
CA SER A 58 -8.86 -11.14 -6.57
C SER A 58 -7.77 -10.53 -7.46
N VAL A 59 -6.73 -11.30 -7.81
CA VAL A 59 -5.68 -10.86 -8.74
C VAL A 59 -6.21 -10.82 -10.16
N GLU A 60 -6.93 -11.85 -10.60
CA GLU A 60 -7.55 -11.89 -11.92
C GLU A 60 -8.53 -10.73 -12.10
N ALA A 61 -9.40 -10.48 -11.13
CA ALA A 61 -10.30 -9.34 -11.14
C ALA A 61 -9.53 -8.00 -11.22
N ALA A 62 -8.41 -7.86 -10.51
CA ALA A 62 -7.58 -6.66 -10.56
C ALA A 62 -6.89 -6.48 -11.92
N VAL A 63 -6.47 -7.57 -12.57
CA VAL A 63 -5.87 -7.53 -13.92
C VAL A 63 -6.94 -7.21 -14.97
N SER A 64 -8.11 -7.84 -14.90
CA SER A 64 -9.24 -7.55 -15.79
C SER A 64 -9.73 -6.10 -15.64
N ALA A 65 -9.73 -5.55 -14.41
CA ALA A 65 -10.04 -4.15 -14.13
C ALA A 65 -8.89 -3.18 -14.43
N ALA A 66 -7.67 -3.66 -14.66
CA ALA A 66 -6.60 -2.84 -15.22
C ALA A 66 -6.71 -2.76 -16.75
N ASN A 67 -7.18 -3.82 -17.39
CA ASN A 67 -7.46 -3.87 -18.82
C ASN A 67 -8.76 -3.15 -19.20
N ARG A 68 -9.73 -3.03 -18.28
CA ARG A 68 -10.89 -2.13 -18.37
C ARG A 68 -10.63 -0.91 -17.52
N GLU A 69 -10.23 0.20 -18.14
CA GLU A 69 -10.00 1.48 -17.48
C GLU A 69 -11.07 1.79 -16.41
N PRO A 70 -10.70 2.02 -15.13
CA PRO A 70 -11.70 2.26 -14.10
C PRO A 70 -12.23 3.70 -14.16
N PRO A 71 -13.52 3.94 -13.85
CA PRO A 71 -14.06 5.29 -13.72
C PRO A 71 -13.31 6.07 -12.62
N ARG A 72 -12.95 7.30 -12.97
CA ARG A 72 -12.11 8.22 -12.21
C ARG A 72 -12.89 8.82 -11.02
N ALA A 73 -12.98 8.12 -9.88
CA ALA A 73 -13.25 8.63 -8.51
C ALA A 73 -13.69 7.47 -7.58
N ALA A 74 -13.49 7.43 -6.26
CA ALA A 74 -13.10 8.44 -5.29
C ALA A 74 -12.25 7.76 -4.20
N CYS A 75 -11.14 8.37 -3.79
CA CYS A 75 -10.63 8.12 -2.44
C CYS A 75 -11.59 8.83 -1.47
N PRO A 76 -12.28 8.12 -0.56
CA PRO A 76 -13.03 8.80 0.49
C PRO A 76 -12.06 9.57 1.39
N PRO A 77 -12.41 10.79 1.83
CA PRO A 77 -11.52 11.62 2.64
C PRO A 77 -11.18 10.91 3.96
N LEU A 78 -9.90 11.00 4.34
CA LEU A 78 -9.37 10.52 5.61
C LEU A 78 -10.16 11.14 6.77
N GLN A 79 -11.01 10.35 7.42
CA GLN A 79 -11.70 10.76 8.63
C GLN A 79 -10.67 11.01 9.74
N ARG A 80 -10.45 12.30 10.07
CA ARG A 80 -9.81 12.69 11.32
C ARG A 80 -10.75 12.29 12.46
N LYS A 81 -10.45 11.21 13.17
CA LYS A 81 -11.06 10.96 14.48
C LYS A 81 -10.72 12.17 15.36
N LYS A 82 -11.74 12.84 15.90
CA LYS A 82 -11.54 13.89 16.91
C LYS A 82 -11.13 13.18 18.19
N ASP A 83 -9.89 13.38 18.61
CA ASP A 83 -9.42 12.92 19.92
C ASP A 83 -10.19 13.69 21.00
N GLU A 84 -10.99 12.92 21.70
CA GLU A 84 -11.65 13.24 22.95
C GLU A 84 -10.57 13.39 24.04
N THR A 85 -10.06 14.61 24.26
CA THR A 85 -9.37 14.94 25.51
C THR A 85 -9.48 16.44 25.79
N ARG A 86 -10.54 16.84 26.47
CA ARG A 86 -10.47 17.96 27.41
C ARG A 86 -10.96 17.44 28.76
N ARG A 87 -9.99 16.87 29.49
CA ARG A 87 -10.08 16.71 30.93
C ARG A 87 -10.31 18.10 31.55
N LEU A 88 -11.23 18.11 32.53
CA LEU A 88 -11.43 19.05 33.64
C LEU A 88 -10.51 20.27 33.68
#